data_AF-A0A3M1BTX2-F1
#
_entry.id   AF-A0A3M1BTX2-F1
#
_cell.length_a   1.000
_cell.length_b   1.000
_cell.length_c   1.000
_cell.angle_alpha   90.00
_cell.angle_beta   90.00
_cell.angle_gamma   90.00
#
_symmetry.space_group_name_H-M   'P 1'
#
loop_
_entity.id
_entity.type
_entity.pdbx_description
1 polymer ?
#
loop_
_entity_poly.entity_id
_entity_poly.type
_entity_poly.pdbx_seq_one_letter_code
_entity_poly.pdbx_strand_id
1 'polypeptide(L)' 'LPKGETVYLEFDVQKTDRYGRLLAYVWLSDGRMLNEVLVKEGYAMVYTIPPNVKYQERFLQAQRYARENRKGLWGM' A
#
# COMPACT_ATOMS: atom_id res chain seq x y z
N LEU A 1 2.04 0.27 13.59
CA LEU A 1 2.79 1.49 13.94
C LEU A 1 2.53 1.80 15.40
N PRO A 2 3.54 2.19 16.18
CA PRO A 2 3.33 2.68 17.55
C PRO A 2 2.28 3.80 17.58
N LYS A 3 1.48 3.83 18.64
CA LYS A 3 0.51 4.90 18.84
C LYS A 3 1.24 6.23 19.04
N GLY A 4 0.79 7.28 18.35
CA GLY A 4 1.39 8.62 18.42
C GLY A 4 2.40 8.92 17.31
N GLU A 5 2.67 7.96 16.43
CA GLU A 5 3.47 8.20 15.21
C GLU A 5 2.77 9.16 14.24
N THR A 6 3.54 10.09 13.69
CA THR A 6 3.09 10.97 12.62
C THR A 6 3.20 10.22 11.30
N VAL A 7 2.12 10.25 10.52
CA VAL A 7 2.08 9.75 9.15
C VAL A 7 1.61 10.85 8.21
N TYR A 8 2.04 10.76 6.96
CA TYR A 8 1.63 11.68 5.91
C TYR A 8 0.70 10.96 4.95
N LEU A 9 -0.41 11.61 4.61
CA LEU A 9 -1.38 11.08 3.66
C LEU A 9 -1.14 11.74 2.30
N GLU A 10 -0.84 10.93 1.30
CA GLU A 10 -0.81 11.37 -0.08
C GLU A 10 -2.07 10.88 -0.80
N PHE A 11 -2.78 11.82 -1.41
CA PHE A 11 -3.97 11.52 -2.20
C PHE A 11 -3.65 11.36 -3.67
N ASP A 12 -4.48 10.59 -4.36
CA ASP A 12 -4.49 10.46 -5.81
C ASP A 12 -5.67 11.26 -6.41
N VAL A 13 -6.05 10.97 -7.65
CA VAL A 13 -7.16 11.64 -8.38
C VAL A 13 -8.45 11.69 -7.56
N GLN A 14 -8.85 10.57 -6.94
CA GLN A 14 -10.04 10.48 -6.11
C GLN A 14 -9.67 10.34 -4.63
N LYS A 15 -10.09 11.30 -3.79
CA LYS A 15 -9.78 11.34 -2.35
C LYS A 15 -10.70 10.49 -1.49
N THR A 16 -11.93 10.25 -1.93
CA THR A 16 -12.94 9.53 -1.17
C THR A 16 -13.71 8.58 -2.07
N ASP A 17 -14.08 7.41 -1.54
CA ASP A 17 -14.97 6.50 -2.24
C ASP A 17 -16.46 6.80 -1.99
N ARG A 18 -17.33 5.99 -2.62
CA ARG A 18 -18.80 6.07 -2.47
C ARG A 18 -19.33 5.86 -1.04
N TYR A 19 -18.51 5.33 -0.14
CA TYR A 19 -18.86 5.09 1.26
C TYR A 19 -18.28 6.18 2.19
N GLY A 20 -17.66 7.22 1.63
CA GLY A 20 -17.05 8.31 2.39
C GLY A 20 -15.70 7.95 3.02
N ARG A 21 -15.08 6.82 2.62
CA ARG A 21 -13.75 6.45 3.11
C ARG A 21 -12.69 7.28 2.41
N LEU A 22 -11.72 7.80 3.15
CA LEU A 22 -10.54 8.44 2.58
C LEU A 22 -9.63 7.41 1.91
N LEU A 23 -9.23 7.70 0.68
CA LEU A 23 -8.31 6.90 -0.12
C LEU A 23 -6.97 7.63 -0.17
N ALA A 24 -5.95 7.08 0.48
CA ALA A 24 -4.62 7.69 0.52
C ALA A 24 -3.52 6.64 0.56
N TYR A 25 -2.35 7.01 0.06
CA TYR A 25 -1.09 6.34 0.32
C TYR A 25 -0.52 6.89 1.63
N VAL A 26 -0.15 5.99 2.55
CA VAL A 26 0.36 6.36 3.86
C VAL A 26 1.88 6.34 3.83
N TRP A 27 2.49 7.49 4.06
CA TRP A 27 3.94 7.66 4.18
C TRP A 27 4.36 7.79 5.63
N LEU A 28 5.43 7.09 5.97
CA LEU A 28 6.08 7.16 7.27
C LEU A 28 7.10 8.31 7.27
N SER A 29 7.46 8.75 8.47
CA SER A 29 8.46 9.80 8.71
C SER A 29 9.84 9.49 8.12
N ASP A 30 10.18 8.21 7.96
CA ASP A 30 11.42 7.74 7.35
C ASP A 30 11.37 7.62 5.81
N GLY A 31 10.28 8.08 5.18
CA GLY A 31 10.10 8.07 3.73
C GLY A 31 9.63 6.73 3.15
N ARG A 32 9.39 5.70 3.97
CA ARG A 32 8.76 4.47 3.49
C ARG A 32 7.25 4.65 3.30
N MET A 33 6.70 4.00 2.28
CA MET A 33 5.25 3.93 2.06
C MET A 33 4.71 2.66 2.70
N LEU A 34 3.83 2.80 3.69
CA LEU A 34 3.27 1.66 4.44
C LEU A 34 2.54 0.67 3.51
N ASN A 35 1.77 1.17 2.54
CA ASN A 35 1.05 0.34 1.56
C ASN A 35 2.01 -0.62 0.83
N GLU A 36 3.15 -0.11 0.36
CA GLU A 36 4.16 -0.92 -0.32
C GLU A 36 4.78 -1.94 0.63
N VAL A 37 5.12 -1.53 1.86
CA VAL A 37 5.70 -2.43 2.87
C VAL A 37 4.77 -3.61 3.14
N LEU A 38 3.46 -3.36 3.31
CA LEU A 38 2.47 -4.42 3.53
C LEU A 38 2.41 -5.40 2.37
N VAL A 39 2.45 -4.91 1.13
CA VAL A 39 2.45 -5.77 -0.06
C VAL A 39 3.75 -6.57 -0.17
N LYS A 40 4.90 -5.91 0.05
CA LYS A 40 6.24 -6.51 -0.05
C LYS A 40 6.48 -7.60 1.00
N GLU A 41 5.93 -7.43 2.20
CA GLU A 41 5.99 -8.43 3.27
C GLU A 41 4.93 -9.53 3.13
N GLY A 42 4.07 -9.45 2.10
CA GLY A 42 3.04 -10.44 1.83
C GLY A 42 1.84 -10.37 2.77
N TYR A 43 1.60 -9.23 3.43
CA TYR A 43 0.44 -9.00 4.29
C TYR A 43 -0.75 -8.38 3.56
N ALA A 44 -0.56 -7.93 2.32
CA ALA A 44 -1.60 -7.38 1.47
C ALA A 44 -1.43 -7.84 0.02
N MET A 45 -2.54 -7.88 -0.72
CA MET A 45 -2.55 -8.11 -2.16
C MET A 45 -2.89 -6.82 -2.89
N VAL A 46 -2.33 -6.65 -4.09
CA VAL A 46 -2.58 -5.49 -4.94
C VAL A 46 -3.98 -5.59 -5.55
N TYR A 47 -4.78 -4.56 -5.32
CA TYR A 47 -6.07 -4.38 -5.97
C TYR A 47 -6.16 -2.99 -6.57
N THR A 48 -6.16 -2.92 -7.91
CA THR A 48 -6.12 -1.66 -8.66
C THR A 48 -7.54 -1.19 -8.96
N ILE A 49 -7.89 0.02 -8.51
CA ILE A 49 -9.17 0.64 -8.80
C ILE A 49 -8.92 2.01 -9.45
N PRO A 50 -9.20 2.18 -10.75
CA PRO A 50 -9.13 3.50 -11.40
C PRO A 50 -10.08 4.50 -10.72
N PRO A 51 -9.73 5.80 -10.68
CA PRO A 51 -8.54 6.42 -11.28
C PRO A 51 -7.27 6.37 -10.40
N ASN A 52 -7.32 5.79 -9.20
CA ASN A 52 -6.23 5.84 -8.22
C ASN A 52 -5.17 4.76 -8.49
N VAL A 53 -4.29 5.01 -9.45
CA VAL A 53 -3.30 4.04 -9.94
C VAL A 53 -1.86 4.54 -9.90
N LYS A 54 -1.58 5.68 -9.22
CA LYS A 54 -0.26 6.35 -9.20
C LYS A 54 0.92 5.43 -8.90
N TYR A 55 0.76 4.45 -8.00
CA TYR A 55 1.82 3.52 -7.58
C TYR A 55 1.58 2.07 -8.00
N GLN A 56 0.70 1.82 -8.98
CA GLN A 56 0.33 0.47 -9.41
C GLN A 56 1.57 -0.41 -9.72
N GLU A 57 2.49 0.07 -10.56
CA GLU A 57 3.67 -0.71 -10.94
C GLU A 57 4.59 -1.03 -9.76
N ARG A 58 4.74 -0.07 -8.83
CA ARG A 58 5.53 -0.25 -7.61
C ARG A 58 4.93 -1.36 -6.73
N PHE A 59 3.61 -1.38 -6.58
CA PHE A 59 2.93 -2.43 -5.82
C PHE A 59 2.99 -3.78 -6.51
N LEU A 60 2.84 -3.83 -7.84
CA LEU A 60 2.98 -5.09 -8.59
C LEU A 60 4.38 -5.69 -8.44
N GLN A 61 5.43 -4.86 -8.46
CA GLN A 61 6.80 -5.30 -8.17
C GLN A 61 6.95 -5.83 -6.74
N ALA A 62 6.42 -5.11 -5.75
CA ALA A 62 6.43 -5.54 -4.35
C ALA A 62 5.72 -6.89 -4.15
N GLN A 63 4.58 -7.12 -4.82
CA GLN A 63 3.85 -8.38 -4.72
C GLN A 63 4.59 -9.54 -5.40
N ARG A 64 5.21 -9.29 -6.56
CA ARG A 64 6.08 -10.29 -7.22
C ARG A 64 7.20 -10.73 -6.29
N TYR A 65 7.88 -9.76 -5.67
CA TYR A 65 8.91 -10.04 -4.67
C TYR A 65 8.38 -10.89 -3.51
N ALA A 66 7.22 -10.53 -2.95
CA ALA A 66 6.61 -11.29 -1.86
C ALA A 66 6.30 -12.74 -2.24
N ARG A 67 5.81 -12.97 -3.47
CA ARG A 67 5.52 -14.31 -4.02
C ARG A 67 6.77 -15.14 -4.22
N GLU A 68 7.78 -14.58 -4.89
CA GLU A 68 9.06 -15.26 -5.17
C GLU A 68 9.78 -15.67 -3.88
N ASN A 69 9.68 -14.83 -2.85
CA ASN A 69 10.30 -15.05 -1.55
C ASN A 69 9.36 -15.75 -0.54
N ARG A 70 8.19 -16.24 -0.98
CA ARG A 70 7.21 -16.95 -0.13
C ARG A 70 6.91 -16.22 1.18
N LYS A 71 6.71 -14.90 1.12
CA LYS A 71 6.46 -14.06 2.29
C LYS A 71 4.96 -14.03 2.64
N GLY A 72 4.64 -13.98 3.92
CA GLY A 72 3.28 -13.80 4.43
C GLY A 72 2.29 -14.79 3.81
N LEU A 73 1.26 -14.25 3.14
CA LEU A 73 0.20 -15.01 2.47
C LEU A 73 0.71 -15.99 1.39
N TRP A 74 1.93 -15.84 0.89
CA TRP A 74 2.47 -16.61 -0.25
C TRP A 74 3.37 -17.79 0.14
N GLY A 75 3.64 -17.97 1.43
CA GLY A 75 4.52 -19.03 1.95
C GLY A 75 3.83 -20.11 2.77
N MET A 76 2.50 -20.10 2.81
CA MET A 76 1.69 -21.13 3.46
C MET A 76 1.48 -22.34 2.56
#